data_AF-A0A2E2B4L5-F1
#
_entry.id   AF-A0A2E2B4L5-F1
#
_cell.length_a   1.000
_cell.length_b   1.000
_cell.length_c   1.000
_cell.angle_alpha   90.00
_cell.angle_beta   90.00
_cell.angle_gamma   90.00
#
_symmetry.space_group_name_H-M   'P 1'
#
loop_
_entity.id
_entity.type
_entity.pdbx_description
1 polymer ?
#
loop_
_entity_poly.entity_id
_entity_poly.type
_entity_poly.pdbx_seq_one_letter_code
_entity_poly.pdbx_strand_id
1 'polypeptide(L)'
;MILGMFSSYPVCLAQDQGGRLHKKLYVVPVAEPVKLDGDLSEWDLSGQILSYVIKETMDRQSARIAMMYDDDALYISGVVRDDSPMMNRHDPQVDPRKAWNADVCQIFLSLDPDAKQPLPYSRFKKEDAVSPVATMYLWYFSDRQEPNMAMYHGMGFKEPVRSDLHADGLIPRTHFQAAYRKSPDNQSYTFEYRIPWTTLSLKRIPDAGDTLATTVSVFWGKPDGLETAGSSAWVNDVLSRPGFPFQDSGCWGTLWFSPVGNLPRGMTKVESVTAMPELLKLDYTLPIAGEVTLQLRDQERRVRRILLAQEPLEAGAHQLVWDGLDDLGKPLPAGQYDVQMLVHDPIKAQWRFSAHNSGNPPWPTDDGTGGWGGDHGSPTTVAALPDGMLLAWKVSEYGWGIIRTDLQGQKLWGSKHNAKFLATDGTRFFAAGGHGFHMGEDVVRLFAVADGRPLNFGNGQPVLQLQSDAKQDDHEHATEKVQVTGLAYRDGQVYVSYAALNKIAIFDAESGELLKTMDVPSPQDLDALADQKLLVISDNKVVSVQQDKLKVLIDQHLDQPTGLAADDKGLIYVANQGQAQAVRVFNAHGKFLRTVGKPGGRPA
;
A
#
# COMPACT_ATOMS: atom_id res chain seq x y z
N MET A 1 11.71 10.39 -14.17
CA MET A 1 10.67 11.14 -14.90
C MET A 1 9.40 11.01 -14.06
N ILE A 2 9.01 12.11 -13.41
CA ILE A 2 7.94 12.15 -12.42
C ILE A 2 6.64 12.39 -13.19
N LEU A 3 5.78 11.38 -13.31
CA LEU A 3 4.38 11.58 -13.64
C LEU A 3 3.59 11.24 -12.37
N GLY A 4 3.09 12.27 -11.71
CA GLY A 4 1.97 12.12 -10.80
C GLY A 4 0.78 11.65 -11.63
N MET A 5 0.27 10.47 -11.34
CA MET A 5 -1.09 10.13 -11.72
C MET A 5 -2.03 11.03 -10.92
N PHE A 6 -2.31 12.20 -11.48
CA PHE A 6 -3.62 12.80 -11.31
C PHE A 6 -4.59 11.81 -11.94
N SER A 7 -5.21 10.96 -11.12
CA SER A 7 -6.58 10.59 -11.43
C SER A 7 -7.35 11.90 -11.44
N SER A 8 -7.61 12.41 -12.64
CA SER A 8 -8.56 13.46 -12.88
C SER A 8 -9.94 12.89 -12.57
N TYR A 9 -10.24 12.71 -11.28
CA TYR A 9 -11.61 12.74 -10.84
C TYR A 9 -12.15 14.13 -11.21
N PRO A 10 -13.34 14.26 -11.80
CA PRO A 10 -14.00 15.56 -11.82
C PRO A 10 -13.98 16.06 -10.38
N VAL A 11 -13.59 17.31 -10.20
CA VAL A 11 -13.66 18.00 -8.91
C VAL A 11 -15.15 18.15 -8.60
N CYS A 12 -15.75 17.06 -8.14
CA CYS A 12 -16.98 17.06 -7.38
C CYS A 12 -16.72 18.00 -6.18
N LEU A 13 -17.75 18.72 -5.73
CA LEU A 13 -17.59 19.72 -4.68
C LEU A 13 -16.81 19.10 -3.52
N ALA A 14 -15.99 19.88 -2.82
CA ALA A 14 -15.28 19.36 -1.64
C ALA A 14 -16.23 18.76 -0.57
N GLN A 15 -17.54 18.98 -0.72
CA GLN A 15 -18.63 18.41 0.06
C GLN A 15 -19.12 17.02 -0.44
N ASP A 16 -18.91 16.68 -1.70
CA ASP A 16 -19.36 15.41 -2.31
C ASP A 16 -18.34 14.26 -2.13
N GLN A 17 -17.08 14.61 -1.85
CA GLN A 17 -16.07 13.65 -1.39
C GLN A 17 -16.19 13.55 0.13
N GLY A 18 -16.84 12.49 0.63
CA GLY A 18 -17.17 12.28 2.05
C GLY A 18 -15.99 12.25 3.04
N GLY A 19 -14.75 12.28 2.56
CA GLY A 19 -13.55 12.26 3.39
C GLY A 19 -12.93 13.62 3.66
N ARG A 20 -13.71 14.64 4.11
CA ARG A 20 -13.25 15.96 4.63
C ARG A 20 -14.34 16.71 5.44
N LEU A 21 -15.13 16.01 6.24
CA LEU A 21 -16.41 16.51 6.78
C LEU A 21 -16.25 17.44 7.99
N HIS A 22 -15.33 17.10 8.88
CA HIS A 22 -15.15 17.78 10.16
C HIS A 22 -13.82 18.53 10.18
N LYS A 23 -13.80 19.69 10.84
CA LYS A 23 -12.54 20.39 11.16
C LYS A 23 -12.03 20.06 12.57
N LYS A 24 -12.93 19.52 13.40
CA LYS A 24 -12.70 19.27 14.82
C LYS A 24 -13.34 17.96 15.25
N LEU A 25 -12.66 17.22 16.12
CA LEU A 25 -13.19 16.08 16.88
C LEU A 25 -13.11 16.41 18.38
N TYR A 26 -14.14 16.02 19.12
CA TYR A 26 -14.30 16.38 20.53
C TYR A 26 -13.90 15.18 21.40
N VAL A 27 -12.97 15.40 22.33
CA VAL A 27 -12.52 14.39 23.30
C VAL A 27 -13.19 14.72 24.63
N VAL A 28 -14.09 13.86 25.12
CA VAL A 28 -14.90 14.14 26.32
C VAL A 28 -14.36 13.42 27.56
N PRO A 29 -14.57 13.93 28.79
CA PRO A 29 -14.08 13.27 29.98
C PRO A 29 -14.79 11.93 30.22
N VAL A 30 -14.06 10.91 30.68
CA VAL A 30 -14.64 9.63 31.11
C VAL A 30 -15.48 9.85 32.36
N ALA A 31 -16.77 9.54 32.29
CA ALA A 31 -17.71 9.70 33.41
C ALA A 31 -17.83 8.45 34.29
N GLU A 32 -17.72 7.27 33.69
CA GLU A 32 -17.85 5.96 34.33
C GLU A 32 -16.70 5.05 33.87
N PRO A 33 -16.27 4.07 34.68
CA PRO A 33 -15.23 3.12 34.27
C PRO A 33 -15.59 2.41 32.96
N VAL A 34 -14.71 2.52 31.96
CA VAL A 34 -14.91 1.92 30.63
C VAL A 34 -14.47 0.46 30.66
N LYS A 35 -15.33 -0.45 30.21
CA LYS A 35 -14.98 -1.86 30.08
C LYS A 35 -14.68 -2.17 28.62
N LEU A 36 -13.40 -2.35 28.29
CA LEU A 36 -13.02 -2.66 26.91
C LEU A 36 -13.46 -4.08 26.52
N ASP A 37 -14.62 -4.20 25.89
CA ASP A 37 -15.19 -5.47 25.43
C ASP A 37 -15.87 -5.40 24.04
N GLY A 38 -15.80 -4.25 23.38
CA GLY A 38 -16.41 -3.90 22.12
C GLY A 38 -17.87 -3.44 22.22
N ASP A 39 -18.38 -3.18 23.42
CA ASP A 39 -19.65 -2.49 23.66
C ASP A 39 -19.39 -1.01 23.95
N LEU A 40 -20.18 -0.12 23.35
CA LEU A 40 -20.05 1.32 23.58
C LEU A 40 -21.17 1.87 24.47
N SER A 41 -21.91 1.00 25.16
CA SER A 41 -23.07 1.39 25.97
C SER A 41 -22.73 2.36 27.10
N GLU A 42 -21.53 2.26 27.66
CA GLU A 42 -20.99 3.10 28.72
C GLU A 42 -20.25 4.34 28.22
N TRP A 43 -19.98 4.41 26.91
CA TRP A 43 -19.25 5.53 26.33
C TRP A 43 -20.10 6.78 26.26
N ASP A 44 -19.51 7.92 26.58
CA ASP A 44 -20.07 9.20 26.20
C ASP A 44 -19.80 9.48 24.71
N LEU A 45 -20.76 9.10 23.87
CA LEU A 45 -20.69 9.28 22.42
C LEU A 45 -21.10 10.69 21.96
N SER A 46 -21.26 11.67 22.86
CA SER A 46 -21.69 13.01 22.49
C SER A 46 -20.69 13.77 21.62
N GLY A 47 -19.39 13.43 21.71
CA GLY A 47 -18.31 13.93 20.85
C GLY A 47 -18.12 13.16 19.53
N GLN A 48 -18.93 12.12 19.27
CA GLN A 48 -18.78 11.24 18.13
C GLN A 48 -19.02 11.95 16.79
N ILE A 49 -18.17 11.66 15.80
CA ILE A 49 -18.33 12.10 14.41
C ILE A 49 -18.65 10.90 13.50
N LEU A 50 -19.28 11.18 12.35
CA LEU A 50 -19.51 10.20 11.30
C LEU A 50 -18.64 10.52 10.08
N SER A 51 -17.70 9.63 9.76
CA SER A 51 -16.85 9.72 8.57
C SER A 51 -17.26 8.64 7.57
N TYR A 52 -17.24 8.93 6.27
CA TYR A 52 -17.55 7.96 5.21
C TYR A 52 -16.76 8.27 3.94
N VAL A 53 -16.51 7.27 3.09
CA VAL A 53 -15.73 7.50 1.86
C VAL A 53 -16.47 8.43 0.89
N ILE A 54 -17.67 8.02 0.49
CA ILE A 54 -18.64 8.81 -0.26
C ILE A 54 -20.04 8.53 0.30
N LYS A 55 -20.99 9.43 0.06
CA LYS A 55 -22.33 9.33 0.65
C LYS A 55 -23.06 8.08 0.18
N GLU A 56 -22.82 7.66 -1.05
CA GLU A 56 -23.43 6.53 -1.74
C GLU A 56 -22.98 5.18 -1.18
N THR A 57 -21.81 5.12 -0.53
CA THR A 57 -21.27 3.90 0.10
C THR A 57 -21.30 3.95 1.61
N MET A 58 -21.91 4.98 2.21
CA MET A 58 -21.90 5.20 3.66
C MET A 58 -22.48 4.03 4.47
N ASP A 59 -23.42 3.27 3.92
CA ASP A 59 -23.97 2.08 4.56
C ASP A 59 -22.99 0.90 4.65
N ARG A 60 -21.93 0.90 3.82
CA ARG A 60 -20.91 -0.15 3.72
C ARG A 60 -19.49 0.31 4.06
N GLN A 61 -19.21 1.60 3.98
CA GLN A 61 -17.88 2.22 4.16
C GLN A 61 -18.00 3.52 4.96
N SER A 62 -18.36 3.38 6.24
CA SER A 62 -18.40 4.49 7.19
C SER A 62 -17.86 4.09 8.55
N ALA A 63 -17.38 5.07 9.30
CA ALA A 63 -16.91 4.91 10.65
C ALA A 63 -17.50 6.00 11.54
N ARG A 64 -18.08 5.60 12.66
CA ARG A 64 -18.43 6.52 13.75
C ARG A 64 -17.30 6.51 14.76
N ILE A 65 -16.58 7.61 14.90
CA ILE A 65 -15.38 7.71 15.73
C ILE A 65 -15.66 8.60 16.95
N ALA A 66 -15.30 8.11 18.13
CA ALA A 66 -15.40 8.85 19.38
C ALA A 66 -14.09 8.75 20.17
N MET A 67 -13.80 9.77 20.98
CA MET A 67 -12.66 9.77 21.88
C MET A 67 -13.06 10.29 23.26
N MET A 68 -12.48 9.70 24.30
CA MET A 68 -12.63 10.14 25.68
C MET A 68 -11.27 10.28 26.35
N TYR A 69 -11.21 10.93 27.50
CA TYR A 69 -9.98 11.06 28.28
C TYR A 69 -10.22 11.05 29.78
N ASP A 70 -9.22 10.59 30.52
CA ASP A 70 -9.08 10.79 31.95
C ASP A 70 -7.63 11.18 32.29
N ASP A 71 -7.30 11.25 33.58
CA ASP A 71 -5.96 11.60 34.05
C ASP A 71 -4.87 10.58 33.63
N ASP A 72 -5.25 9.35 33.28
CA ASP A 72 -4.34 8.25 33.02
C ASP A 72 -4.19 7.91 31.53
N ALA A 73 -5.23 8.09 30.72
CA ALA A 73 -5.28 7.59 29.36
C ALA A 73 -6.15 8.41 28.38
N LEU A 74 -5.80 8.27 27.10
CA LEU A 74 -6.67 8.55 25.97
C LEU A 74 -7.47 7.30 25.61
N TYR A 75 -8.75 7.46 25.36
CA TYR A 75 -9.65 6.40 24.91
C TYR A 75 -10.09 6.70 23.49
N ILE A 76 -10.03 5.69 22.61
CA ILE A 76 -10.44 5.82 21.20
C ILE A 76 -11.36 4.66 20.86
N SER A 77 -12.52 4.96 20.27
CA SER A 77 -13.44 3.93 19.77
C SER A 77 -13.92 4.24 18.37
N GLY A 78 -14.38 3.18 17.70
CA GLY A 78 -15.05 3.29 16.43
C GLY A 78 -16.08 2.20 16.19
N VAL A 79 -17.18 2.55 15.54
CA VAL A 79 -18.11 1.60 14.91
C VAL A 79 -17.96 1.72 13.40
N VAL A 80 -17.37 0.70 12.78
CA VAL A 80 -16.99 0.69 11.37
C VAL A 80 -17.94 -0.22 10.59
N ARG A 81 -18.64 0.33 9.60
CA ARG A 81 -19.39 -0.42 8.58
C ARG A 81 -18.41 -0.94 7.55
N ASP A 82 -18.48 -2.23 7.26
CA ASP A 82 -17.49 -2.93 6.46
C ASP A 82 -18.07 -4.26 5.94
N ASP A 83 -17.88 -4.55 4.67
CA ASP A 83 -18.33 -5.82 4.06
C ASP A 83 -17.40 -6.99 4.43
N SER A 84 -16.16 -6.71 4.85
CA SER A 84 -15.18 -7.70 5.29
C SER A 84 -14.62 -7.30 6.67
N PRO A 85 -15.46 -7.26 7.72
CA PRO A 85 -15.07 -6.64 8.99
C PRO A 85 -13.85 -7.30 9.64
N MET A 86 -12.94 -6.45 10.14
CA MET A 86 -11.74 -6.85 10.88
C MET A 86 -10.78 -7.72 10.04
N MET A 87 -10.63 -7.36 8.77
CA MET A 87 -9.79 -8.01 7.78
C MET A 87 -8.49 -7.23 7.56
N ASN A 88 -7.49 -7.57 8.37
CA ASN A 88 -6.11 -7.11 8.23
C ASN A 88 -5.16 -8.26 8.61
N ARG A 89 -4.44 -8.77 7.62
CA ARG A 89 -3.53 -9.91 7.72
C ARG A 89 -2.06 -9.50 7.68
N HIS A 90 -1.77 -8.21 7.91
CA HIS A 90 -0.41 -7.74 8.14
C HIS A 90 0.02 -8.13 9.56
N ASP A 91 0.91 -9.12 9.66
CA ASP A 91 1.40 -9.62 10.96
C ASP A 91 2.23 -8.53 11.66
N PRO A 92 1.88 -8.14 12.90
CA PRO A 92 2.63 -7.15 13.68
C PRO A 92 4.10 -7.51 13.90
N GLN A 93 4.48 -8.78 13.78
CA GLN A 93 5.86 -9.25 13.96
C GLN A 93 6.65 -9.32 12.64
N VAL A 94 5.98 -9.23 11.49
CA VAL A 94 6.62 -9.33 10.16
C VAL A 94 6.80 -7.95 9.54
N ASP A 95 5.71 -7.18 9.42
CA ASP A 95 5.76 -5.84 8.84
C ASP A 95 4.65 -4.94 9.42
N PRO A 96 4.79 -4.50 10.69
CA PRO A 96 3.80 -3.62 11.32
C PRO A 96 3.69 -2.26 10.61
N ARG A 97 4.66 -1.89 9.76
CA ARG A 97 4.61 -0.66 8.94
C ARG A 97 3.62 -0.79 7.79
N LYS A 98 3.22 -2.01 7.41
CA LYS A 98 2.20 -2.26 6.37
C LYS A 98 0.79 -2.40 6.91
N ALA A 99 0.59 -2.35 8.22
CA ALA A 99 -0.74 -2.42 8.83
C ALA A 99 -1.74 -1.40 8.26
N TRP A 100 -1.27 -0.28 7.71
CA TRP A 100 -2.16 0.68 7.04
C TRP A 100 -2.83 0.15 5.76
N ASN A 101 -2.26 -0.90 5.15
CA ASN A 101 -2.67 -1.39 3.84
C ASN A 101 -3.74 -2.49 3.92
N ALA A 102 -4.72 -2.33 4.80
CA ALA A 102 -5.93 -3.16 4.95
C ALA A 102 -6.89 -2.42 5.91
N ASP A 103 -7.75 -3.14 6.65
CA ASP A 103 -8.59 -2.52 7.69
C ASP A 103 -7.74 -1.89 8.80
N VAL A 104 -7.83 -0.56 8.93
CA VAL A 104 -7.08 0.17 9.95
C VAL A 104 -7.80 1.47 10.33
N CYS A 105 -7.68 1.86 11.60
CA CYS A 105 -7.88 3.25 12.00
C CYS A 105 -6.50 3.88 12.24
N GLN A 106 -6.20 4.93 11.49
CA GLN A 106 -4.97 5.72 11.62
C GLN A 106 -5.29 7.05 12.26
N ILE A 107 -4.49 7.45 13.25
CA ILE A 107 -4.56 8.77 13.86
C ILE A 107 -3.25 9.46 13.61
N PHE A 108 -3.29 10.62 12.96
CA PHE A 108 -2.14 11.50 12.91
C PHE A 108 -2.33 12.56 14.00
N LEU A 109 -1.30 12.82 14.78
CA LEU A 109 -1.38 13.72 15.92
C LEU A 109 -0.07 14.49 16.15
N SER A 110 -0.19 15.71 16.65
CA SER A 110 0.96 16.42 17.24
C SER A 110 1.42 15.69 18.50
N LEU A 111 2.74 15.62 18.71
CA LEU A 111 3.34 15.21 19.98
C LEU A 111 3.58 16.40 20.92
N ASP A 112 3.38 17.63 20.42
CA ASP A 112 3.44 18.87 21.21
C ASP A 112 2.05 19.54 21.23
N PRO A 113 1.31 19.48 22.37
CA PRO A 113 0.05 20.19 22.54
C PRO A 113 0.16 21.72 22.45
N ASP A 114 1.35 22.28 22.68
CA ASP A 114 1.58 23.73 22.64
C ASP A 114 1.95 24.24 21.24
N ALA A 115 2.04 23.34 20.26
CA ALA A 115 2.43 23.68 18.91
C ALA A 115 1.40 24.61 18.25
N LYS A 116 1.88 25.68 17.62
CA LYS A 116 1.03 26.59 16.85
C LYS A 116 0.59 25.92 15.56
N GLN A 117 -0.73 25.90 15.33
CA GLN A 117 -1.33 25.41 14.09
C GLN A 117 -1.46 26.55 13.05
N PRO A 118 -1.41 26.26 11.73
CA PRO A 118 -1.18 24.95 11.13
C PRO A 118 0.26 24.47 11.30
N LEU A 119 0.45 23.14 11.41
CA LEU A 119 1.77 22.55 11.55
C LEU A 119 2.57 22.64 10.24
N PRO A 120 3.90 22.88 10.28
CA PRO A 120 4.70 23.13 9.08
C PRO A 120 5.39 21.89 8.48
N TYR A 121 5.04 20.68 8.93
CA TYR A 121 5.73 19.44 8.57
C TYR A 121 5.17 18.79 7.31
N SER A 122 6.06 18.27 6.46
CA SER A 122 5.71 17.57 5.24
C SER A 122 6.65 16.41 4.95
N ARG A 123 6.10 15.31 4.40
CA ARG A 123 6.90 14.13 4.00
C ARG A 123 7.97 14.44 2.95
N PHE A 124 7.83 15.55 2.23
CA PHE A 124 8.74 15.94 1.15
C PHE A 124 9.99 16.67 1.66
N LYS A 125 10.03 17.02 2.96
CA LYS A 125 11.19 17.60 3.63
C LYS A 125 11.90 16.49 4.42
N LYS A 126 13.18 16.25 4.13
CA LYS A 126 13.94 15.16 4.76
C LYS A 126 14.16 15.42 6.24
N GLU A 127 14.35 16.68 6.60
CA GLU A 127 14.49 17.17 7.97
C GLU A 127 13.26 16.89 8.84
N ASP A 128 12.09 16.64 8.24
CA ASP A 128 10.85 16.32 8.96
C ASP A 128 10.68 14.81 9.22
N ALA A 129 11.66 13.97 8.86
CA ALA A 129 11.59 12.51 9.05
C ALA A 129 11.36 12.13 10.53
N VAL A 130 12.03 12.85 11.44
CA VAL A 130 11.76 12.81 12.89
C VAL A 130 11.17 14.16 13.29
N SER A 131 9.86 14.30 13.12
CA SER A 131 9.11 15.50 13.52
C SER A 131 8.35 15.25 14.82
N PRO A 132 7.98 16.31 15.59
CA PRO A 132 7.14 16.20 16.79
C PRO A 132 5.67 15.95 16.43
N VAL A 133 5.44 15.09 15.45
CA VAL A 133 4.14 14.56 15.07
C VAL A 133 4.28 13.06 14.89
N ALA A 134 3.19 12.34 15.11
CA ALA A 134 3.16 10.90 14.98
C ALA A 134 2.01 10.45 14.07
N THR A 135 2.20 9.30 13.45
CA THR A 135 1.12 8.48 12.91
C THR A 135 0.99 7.24 13.78
N MET A 136 -0.23 6.97 14.24
CA MET A 136 -0.59 5.82 15.04
C MET A 136 -1.50 4.89 14.23
N TYR A 137 -1.16 3.61 14.17
CA TYR A 137 -1.98 2.56 13.54
C TYR A 137 -2.70 1.77 14.62
N LEU A 138 -4.01 1.59 14.47
CA LEU A 138 -4.85 0.74 15.30
C LEU A 138 -5.52 -0.30 14.40
N TRP A 139 -5.15 -1.58 14.56
CA TRP A 139 -5.69 -2.64 13.70
C TRP A 139 -5.90 -3.95 14.45
N TYR A 140 -6.71 -4.81 13.85
CA TYR A 140 -6.93 -6.17 14.34
C TYR A 140 -6.24 -7.14 13.40
N PHE A 141 -5.25 -7.89 13.90
CA PHE A 141 -4.59 -8.91 13.09
C PHE A 141 -5.47 -10.16 13.03
N SER A 142 -6.07 -10.39 11.85
CA SER A 142 -7.13 -11.39 11.66
C SER A 142 -6.67 -12.81 11.93
N ASP A 143 -5.45 -13.17 11.53
CA ASP A 143 -4.96 -14.55 11.58
C ASP A 143 -4.73 -15.03 13.02
N ARG A 144 -4.28 -14.14 13.92
CA ARG A 144 -4.10 -14.43 15.36
C ARG A 144 -5.21 -13.86 16.25
N GLN A 145 -6.20 -13.19 15.66
CA GLN A 145 -7.36 -12.65 16.36
C GLN A 145 -6.98 -11.70 17.50
N GLU A 146 -6.14 -10.71 17.20
CA GLU A 146 -5.51 -9.91 18.25
C GLU A 146 -5.41 -8.41 17.87
N PRO A 147 -5.69 -7.48 18.80
CA PRO A 147 -5.62 -6.04 18.54
C PRO A 147 -4.19 -5.52 18.69
N ASN A 148 -3.73 -4.71 17.73
CA ASN A 148 -2.35 -4.23 17.65
C ASN A 148 -2.30 -2.71 17.47
N MET A 149 -1.18 -2.15 17.91
CA MET A 149 -0.90 -0.72 17.80
C MET A 149 0.55 -0.50 17.37
N ALA A 150 0.79 0.48 16.50
CA ALA A 150 2.14 0.92 16.13
C ALA A 150 2.19 2.44 16.01
N MET A 151 3.35 3.04 16.26
CA MET A 151 3.55 4.49 16.20
C MET A 151 4.86 4.87 15.52
N TYR A 152 4.78 5.80 14.55
CA TYR A 152 5.91 6.29 13.78
C TYR A 152 5.93 7.83 13.75
N HIS A 153 7.13 8.41 13.75
CA HIS A 153 7.31 9.84 13.56
C HIS A 153 6.94 10.27 12.14
N GLY A 154 6.40 11.49 12.05
CA GLY A 154 6.16 12.17 10.79
C GLY A 154 5.19 11.44 9.87
N MET A 155 5.34 11.73 8.59
CA MET A 155 4.60 11.12 7.47
C MET A 155 5.52 10.27 6.59
N GLY A 156 6.68 9.89 7.16
CA GLY A 156 7.65 8.98 6.54
C GLY A 156 7.36 7.51 6.87
N PHE A 157 6.63 7.23 7.96
CA PHE A 157 6.23 5.88 8.42
C PHE A 157 7.40 4.91 8.63
N LYS A 158 8.57 5.44 9.01
CA LYS A 158 9.81 4.68 9.15
C LYS A 158 10.30 4.67 10.59
N GLU A 159 10.52 5.86 11.13
CA GLU A 159 11.14 6.05 12.44
C GLU A 159 10.13 5.78 13.56
N PRO A 160 10.34 4.79 14.43
CA PRO A 160 9.49 4.52 15.58
C PRO A 160 9.43 5.70 16.55
N VAL A 161 8.24 6.01 17.10
CA VAL A 161 8.11 6.98 18.22
C VAL A 161 8.69 6.41 19.51
N ARG A 162 8.51 5.10 19.73
CA ARG A 162 8.95 4.35 20.91
C ARG A 162 9.96 3.28 20.52
N SER A 163 11.10 3.72 19.96
CA SER A 163 12.20 2.82 19.63
C SER A 163 12.77 2.08 20.84
N ASP A 164 12.56 2.62 22.05
CA ASP A 164 12.85 1.96 23.33
C ASP A 164 11.95 0.76 23.61
N LEU A 165 10.74 0.70 23.04
CA LEU A 165 9.81 -0.42 23.21
C LEU A 165 9.96 -1.47 22.10
N HIS A 166 10.15 -1.04 20.85
CA HIS A 166 10.31 -1.94 19.72
C HIS A 166 10.98 -1.25 18.52
N ALA A 167 11.94 -1.92 17.88
CA ALA A 167 12.72 -1.38 16.76
C ALA A 167 11.86 -1.07 15.50
N ASP A 168 10.76 -1.78 15.31
CA ASP A 168 9.83 -1.56 14.20
C ASP A 168 8.60 -0.71 14.55
N GLY A 169 8.58 -0.04 15.72
CA GLY A 169 7.48 0.86 16.11
C GLY A 169 6.19 0.18 16.55
N LEU A 170 6.16 -1.15 16.62
CA LEU A 170 5.10 -1.90 17.29
C LEU A 170 5.05 -1.54 18.78
N ILE A 171 3.87 -1.23 19.29
CA ILE A 171 3.67 -1.00 20.72
C ILE A 171 3.34 -2.34 21.38
N PRO A 172 4.07 -2.79 22.41
CA PRO A 172 3.74 -4.02 23.12
C PRO A 172 2.35 -3.93 23.75
N ARG A 173 1.57 -5.02 23.69
CA ARG A 173 0.20 -5.08 24.29
C ARG A 173 0.16 -4.84 25.80
N THR A 174 1.29 -4.79 26.49
CA THR A 174 1.36 -4.36 27.90
C THR A 174 1.25 -2.85 28.08
N HIS A 175 1.31 -2.06 27.00
CA HIS A 175 1.30 -0.59 27.00
C HIS A 175 0.00 0.01 26.46
N PHE A 176 -1.01 -0.81 26.17
CA PHE A 176 -2.37 -0.39 25.84
C PHE A 176 -3.34 -1.53 26.16
N GLN A 177 -4.62 -1.24 26.17
CA GLN A 177 -5.68 -2.26 26.23
C GLN A 177 -6.60 -2.03 25.05
N ALA A 178 -7.12 -3.09 24.45
CA ALA A 178 -8.00 -2.97 23.30
C ALA A 178 -8.96 -4.15 23.17
N ALA A 179 -10.11 -3.89 22.57
CA ALA A 179 -11.13 -4.88 22.25
C ALA A 179 -11.70 -4.62 20.86
N TYR A 180 -12.05 -5.69 20.16
CA TYR A 180 -12.77 -5.65 18.90
C TYR A 180 -13.95 -6.61 18.96
N ARG A 181 -15.09 -6.21 18.42
CA ARG A 181 -16.31 -7.01 18.39
C ARG A 181 -16.99 -6.88 17.04
N LYS A 182 -17.11 -7.98 16.29
CA LYS A 182 -17.93 -8.04 15.07
C LYS A 182 -19.41 -7.91 15.42
N SER A 183 -20.17 -7.27 14.55
CA SER A 183 -21.63 -7.30 14.62
C SER A 183 -22.18 -8.69 14.30
N PRO A 184 -23.38 -9.04 14.79
CA PRO A 184 -24.02 -10.32 14.47
C PRO A 184 -24.33 -10.52 12.98
N ASP A 185 -24.51 -9.45 12.22
CA ASP A 185 -24.75 -9.48 10.76
C ASP A 185 -23.46 -9.58 9.93
N ASN A 186 -22.28 -9.49 10.56
CA ASN A 186 -20.96 -9.47 9.91
C ASN A 186 -20.82 -8.37 8.84
N GLN A 187 -21.49 -7.23 9.05
CA GLN A 187 -21.41 -6.02 8.21
C GLN A 187 -20.83 -4.81 8.96
N SER A 188 -20.36 -5.01 10.19
CA SER A 188 -19.63 -4.01 10.94
C SER A 188 -18.79 -4.63 12.05
N TYR A 189 -17.94 -3.80 12.64
CA TYR A 189 -17.28 -4.10 13.89
C TYR A 189 -17.16 -2.84 14.75
N THR A 190 -17.03 -3.08 16.05
CA THR A 190 -16.67 -2.06 17.03
C THR A 190 -15.25 -2.30 17.48
N PHE A 191 -14.48 -1.24 17.68
CA PHE A 191 -13.19 -1.30 18.35
C PHE A 191 -13.11 -0.29 19.49
N GLU A 192 -12.32 -0.61 20.49
CA GLU A 192 -11.99 0.26 21.62
C GLU A 192 -10.51 0.13 21.95
N TYR A 193 -9.87 1.25 22.28
CA TYR A 193 -8.53 1.31 22.81
C TYR A 193 -8.51 2.21 24.05
N ARG A 194 -7.82 1.76 25.09
CA ARG A 194 -7.32 2.59 26.19
C ARG A 194 -5.81 2.68 26.05
N ILE A 195 -5.32 3.90 25.84
CA ILE A 195 -3.90 4.18 25.59
C ILE A 195 -3.40 5.09 26.72
N PRO A 196 -2.63 4.56 27.69
CA PRO A 196 -2.01 5.37 28.72
C PRO A 196 -1.23 6.55 28.13
N TRP A 197 -1.29 7.72 28.77
CA TRP A 197 -0.58 8.90 28.30
C TRP A 197 0.93 8.68 28.16
N THR A 198 1.50 7.84 29.02
CA THR A 198 2.91 7.41 28.98
C THR A 198 3.29 6.65 27.72
N THR A 199 2.32 6.13 26.97
CA THR A 199 2.55 5.43 25.69
C THR A 199 2.71 6.42 24.54
N LEU A 200 1.95 7.54 24.55
CA LEU A 200 1.83 8.46 23.41
C LEU A 200 3.03 9.42 23.24
N SER A 201 3.96 9.47 24.19
CA SER A 201 5.16 10.35 24.13
C SER A 201 4.86 11.83 23.89
N LEU A 202 3.70 12.29 24.36
CA LEU A 202 3.35 13.71 24.31
C LEU A 202 4.30 14.51 25.21
N LYS A 203 4.67 15.72 24.78
CA LYS A 203 5.47 16.66 25.56
C LYS A 203 4.83 16.97 26.93
N ARG A 204 3.50 17.02 26.98
CA ARG A 204 2.68 17.05 28.20
C ARG A 204 1.32 16.44 27.92
N ILE A 205 0.59 16.07 28.98
CA ILE A 205 -0.81 15.66 28.88
C ILE A 205 -1.65 16.92 28.57
N PRO A 206 -2.56 16.89 27.58
CA PRO A 206 -3.49 17.99 27.32
C PRO A 206 -4.47 18.18 28.49
N ASP A 207 -4.68 19.42 28.90
CA ASP A 207 -5.65 19.77 29.92
C ASP A 207 -7.06 19.94 29.32
N ALA A 208 -8.08 19.93 30.17
CA ALA A 208 -9.42 20.33 29.77
C ALA A 208 -9.43 21.73 29.13
N GLY A 209 -9.95 21.84 27.91
CA GLY A 209 -9.98 23.04 27.09
C GLY A 209 -8.87 23.13 26.04
N ASP A 210 -7.83 22.30 26.14
CA ASP A 210 -6.72 22.30 25.20
C ASP A 210 -7.11 21.80 23.80
N THR A 211 -6.25 22.13 22.84
CA THR A 211 -6.34 21.65 21.46
C THR A 211 -5.09 20.90 21.06
N LEU A 212 -5.25 19.82 20.30
CA LEU A 212 -4.14 19.08 19.68
C LEU A 212 -4.38 18.96 18.18
N ALA A 213 -3.37 19.24 17.35
CA ALA A 213 -3.51 19.06 15.90
C ALA A 213 -3.68 17.56 15.57
N THR A 214 -4.66 17.21 14.74
CA THR A 214 -4.94 15.81 14.38
C THR A 214 -5.55 15.63 12.99
N THR A 215 -5.57 14.40 12.53
CA THR A 215 -6.56 13.88 11.59
C THR A 215 -6.86 12.41 11.92
N VAL A 216 -8.05 11.95 11.54
CA VAL A 216 -8.43 10.54 11.66
C VAL A 216 -8.61 9.98 10.27
N SER A 217 -8.00 8.84 9.98
CA SER A 217 -8.20 8.12 8.73
C SER A 217 -8.68 6.70 9.01
N VAL A 218 -9.71 6.25 8.30
CA VAL A 218 -10.17 4.86 8.38
C VAL A 218 -10.10 4.26 6.99
N PHE A 219 -9.36 3.16 6.86
CA PHE A 219 -9.15 2.49 5.58
C PHE A 219 -9.81 1.12 5.63
N TRP A 220 -10.38 0.72 4.48
CA TRP A 220 -11.01 -0.57 4.27
C TRP A 220 -10.12 -1.46 3.42
N GLY A 221 -9.89 -2.66 3.91
CA GLY A 221 -9.18 -3.74 3.24
C GLY A 221 -10.01 -4.41 2.17
N LYS A 222 -9.34 -5.12 1.27
CA LYS A 222 -9.96 -6.15 0.45
C LYS A 222 -10.22 -7.39 1.31
N PRO A 223 -11.10 -8.30 0.86
CA PRO A 223 -11.34 -9.58 1.54
C PRO A 223 -10.09 -10.43 1.81
N ASP A 224 -8.98 -10.21 1.08
CA ASP A 224 -7.70 -10.88 1.33
C ASP A 224 -6.94 -10.37 2.57
N GLY A 225 -7.29 -9.19 3.09
CA GLY A 225 -6.66 -8.54 4.23
C GLY A 225 -5.22 -8.10 4.04
N LEU A 226 -4.71 -8.08 2.80
CA LEU A 226 -3.32 -7.72 2.49
C LEU A 226 -3.20 -6.38 1.74
N GLU A 227 -4.32 -5.89 1.20
CA GLU A 227 -4.40 -4.60 0.51
C GLU A 227 -5.66 -3.82 0.83
N THR A 228 -5.60 -2.50 0.70
CA THR A 228 -6.84 -1.70 0.58
C THR A 228 -7.34 -1.74 -0.86
N ALA A 229 -8.62 -1.42 -1.07
CA ALA A 229 -9.17 -1.19 -2.42
C ALA A 229 -8.78 0.21 -3.00
N GLY A 230 -7.62 0.74 -2.61
CA GLY A 230 -7.09 2.03 -3.05
C GLY A 230 -7.80 3.23 -2.43
N SER A 231 -7.66 4.41 -3.06
CA SER A 231 -8.20 5.67 -2.52
C SER A 231 -9.72 5.70 -2.38
N SER A 232 -10.44 4.87 -3.15
CA SER A 232 -11.89 4.66 -3.03
C SER A 232 -12.31 3.83 -1.82
N ALA A 233 -11.35 3.45 -0.96
CA ALA A 233 -11.58 2.72 0.27
C ALA A 233 -10.94 3.43 1.47
N TRP A 234 -10.65 4.73 1.34
CA TRP A 234 -10.00 5.54 2.38
C TRP A 234 -10.87 6.72 2.74
N VAL A 235 -11.13 6.92 4.03
CA VAL A 235 -11.63 8.20 4.53
C VAL A 235 -10.53 8.90 5.33
N ASN A 236 -10.39 10.21 5.14
CA ASN A 236 -9.55 11.07 5.96
C ASN A 236 -10.46 12.17 6.52
N ASP A 237 -10.49 12.42 7.82
CA ASP A 237 -11.40 13.38 8.42
C ASP A 237 -10.70 14.20 9.50
N VAL A 238 -11.35 15.23 10.02
CA VAL A 238 -10.75 16.21 10.93
C VAL A 238 -9.62 16.95 10.20
N LEU A 239 -9.99 17.73 9.19
CA LEU A 239 -9.08 18.52 8.36
C LEU A 239 -9.43 20.01 8.42
N SER A 240 -8.46 20.88 8.63
CA SER A 240 -8.66 22.34 8.63
C SER A 240 -8.87 22.90 7.22
N ARG A 241 -8.28 22.23 6.22
CA ARG A 241 -8.38 22.54 4.78
C ARG A 241 -8.20 21.26 3.95
N PRO A 242 -8.58 21.26 2.65
CA PRO A 242 -8.26 20.15 1.76
C PRO A 242 -6.76 19.84 1.69
N GLY A 243 -6.42 18.54 1.73
CA GLY A 243 -5.04 18.06 1.63
C GLY A 243 -4.94 16.54 1.77
N PHE A 244 -3.70 16.03 1.76
CA PHE A 244 -3.36 14.64 2.07
C PHE A 244 -2.67 14.59 3.42
N PRO A 245 -3.34 14.10 4.49
CA PRO A 245 -2.79 14.16 5.84
C PRO A 245 -1.50 13.35 6.01
N PHE A 246 -1.33 12.30 5.20
CA PHE A 246 -0.11 11.49 5.12
C PHE A 246 1.02 12.13 4.29
N GLN A 247 0.90 13.40 3.88
CA GLN A 247 1.94 14.13 3.14
C GLN A 247 2.24 15.51 3.72
N ASP A 248 1.24 16.17 4.32
CA ASP A 248 1.32 17.54 4.80
C ASP A 248 0.47 17.71 6.07
N SER A 249 1.12 18.05 7.19
CA SER A 249 0.46 18.32 8.47
C SER A 249 -0.28 19.66 8.50
N GLY A 250 -0.01 20.55 7.54
CA GLY A 250 -0.68 21.85 7.45
C GLY A 250 -2.15 21.76 7.05
N CYS A 251 -2.66 20.57 6.70
CA CYS A 251 -4.08 20.33 6.44
C CYS A 251 -4.83 19.71 7.63
N TRP A 252 -4.12 19.33 8.70
CA TRP A 252 -4.72 18.68 9.86
C TRP A 252 -5.70 19.61 10.58
N GLY A 253 -6.76 19.04 11.14
CA GLY A 253 -7.74 19.70 11.99
C GLY A 253 -7.33 19.62 13.46
N THR A 254 -8.32 19.57 14.34
CA THR A 254 -8.10 19.72 15.78
C THR A 254 -8.85 18.68 16.62
N LEU A 255 -8.17 18.01 17.56
CA LEU A 255 -8.80 17.43 18.75
C LEU A 255 -9.00 18.54 19.77
N TRP A 256 -10.21 18.67 20.30
CA TRP A 256 -10.49 19.59 21.39
C TRP A 256 -10.90 18.80 22.63
N PHE A 257 -10.13 18.99 23.72
CA PHE A 257 -10.36 18.35 25.00
C PHE A 257 -11.48 19.09 25.72
N SER A 258 -12.67 18.50 25.76
CA SER A 258 -13.81 19.16 26.39
C SER A 258 -13.71 19.09 27.91
N PRO A 259 -13.98 20.18 28.64
CA PRO A 259 -14.09 20.12 30.10
C PRO A 259 -15.32 19.35 30.60
N VAL A 260 -16.28 19.04 29.74
CA VAL A 260 -17.54 18.40 30.09
C VAL A 260 -17.92 17.32 29.09
N GLY A 261 -18.63 16.29 29.56
CA GLY A 261 -19.30 15.31 28.70
C GLY A 261 -20.69 15.79 28.25
N ASN A 262 -21.46 14.89 27.65
CA ASN A 262 -22.84 15.07 27.19
C ASN A 262 -23.02 16.31 26.31
N LEU A 263 -22.10 16.49 25.35
CA LEU A 263 -22.10 17.61 24.42
C LEU A 263 -23.42 17.71 23.64
N PRO A 264 -23.88 18.93 23.33
CA PRO A 264 -25.05 19.12 22.48
C PRO A 264 -24.86 18.48 21.11
N ARG A 265 -25.85 17.69 20.65
CA ARG A 265 -25.85 16.99 19.36
C ARG A 265 -25.58 17.86 18.12
N GLY A 266 -25.68 19.18 18.24
CA GLY A 266 -25.36 20.12 17.16
C GLY A 266 -23.86 20.36 16.96
N MET A 267 -23.02 20.13 17.97
CA MET A 267 -21.58 20.45 17.93
C MET A 267 -20.77 19.54 17.01
N THR A 268 -21.20 18.29 16.84
CA THR A 268 -20.53 17.29 16.02
C THR A 268 -21.13 17.14 14.63
N LYS A 269 -22.23 17.86 14.33
CA LYS A 269 -22.78 17.87 12.98
C LYS A 269 -21.80 18.61 12.07
N VAL A 270 -21.62 18.06 10.86
CA VAL A 270 -21.00 18.77 9.75
C VAL A 270 -21.69 20.12 9.63
N GLU A 271 -20.97 21.20 9.92
CA GLU A 271 -21.45 22.53 9.59
C GLU A 271 -21.63 22.55 8.08
N SER A 272 -22.88 22.51 7.60
CA SER A 272 -23.14 22.96 6.25
C SER A 272 -22.62 24.38 6.22
N VAL A 273 -21.60 24.64 5.39
CA VAL A 273 -21.08 25.99 5.17
C VAL A 273 -22.23 26.79 4.57
N THR A 274 -23.06 27.36 5.44
CA THR A 274 -24.27 28.11 5.09
C THR A 274 -24.01 29.55 5.47
N ALA A 275 -22.96 30.10 4.88
CA ALA A 275 -22.75 31.53 4.72
C ALA A 275 -21.78 31.72 3.57
N MET A 276 -22.21 31.33 2.36
CA MET A 276 -21.56 31.88 1.18
C MET A 276 -22.08 33.30 0.96
N PRO A 277 -21.21 34.26 0.56
CA PRO A 277 -21.66 35.56 0.07
C PRO A 277 -22.64 35.35 -1.09
N GLU A 278 -23.55 36.30 -1.33
CA GLU A 278 -24.63 36.24 -2.32
C GLU A 278 -24.28 35.35 -3.53
N LEU A 279 -24.83 34.13 -3.52
CA LEU A 279 -24.49 33.15 -4.54
C LEU A 279 -25.03 33.60 -5.91
N LEU A 280 -24.20 33.45 -6.94
CA LEU A 280 -24.56 33.81 -8.31
C LEU A 280 -25.54 32.76 -8.85
N LYS A 281 -26.79 33.17 -9.05
CA LYS A 281 -27.82 32.31 -9.63
C LYS A 281 -27.74 32.32 -11.14
N LEU A 282 -27.79 31.14 -11.72
CA LEU A 282 -27.74 30.90 -13.16
C LEU A 282 -29.01 30.13 -13.54
N ASP A 283 -29.95 30.83 -14.17
CA ASP A 283 -31.15 30.21 -14.73
C ASP A 283 -30.86 29.75 -16.16
N TYR A 284 -31.22 28.51 -16.48
CA TYR A 284 -31.07 27.94 -17.82
C TYR A 284 -32.22 26.99 -18.16
N THR A 285 -32.46 26.80 -19.45
CA THR A 285 -33.50 25.88 -19.93
C THR A 285 -32.87 24.76 -20.72
N LEU A 286 -33.16 23.53 -20.32
CA LEU A 286 -32.78 22.34 -21.06
C LEU A 286 -33.83 22.02 -22.13
N PRO A 287 -33.45 21.97 -23.41
CA PRO A 287 -34.39 21.69 -24.49
C PRO A 287 -34.84 20.22 -24.52
N ILE A 288 -34.02 19.33 -23.97
CA ILE A 288 -34.25 17.88 -23.86
C ILE A 288 -33.73 17.40 -22.51
N ALA A 289 -34.28 16.30 -22.01
CA ALA A 289 -33.69 15.59 -20.89
C ALA A 289 -32.38 14.92 -21.33
N GLY A 290 -31.42 14.78 -20.43
CA GLY A 290 -30.14 14.13 -20.72
C GLY A 290 -29.11 14.34 -19.62
N GLU A 291 -27.90 13.83 -19.86
CA GLU A 291 -26.73 14.12 -19.04
C GLU A 291 -26.18 15.49 -19.40
N VAL A 292 -26.03 16.36 -18.41
CA VAL A 292 -25.69 17.77 -18.60
C VAL A 292 -24.33 18.08 -17.97
N THR A 293 -23.48 18.72 -18.76
CA THR A 293 -22.27 19.39 -18.26
C THR A 293 -22.39 20.89 -18.53
N LEU A 294 -22.23 21.70 -17.49
CA LEU A 294 -22.13 23.16 -17.59
C LEU A 294 -20.71 23.59 -17.23
N GLN A 295 -20.07 24.36 -18.09
CA GLN A 295 -18.73 24.89 -17.84
C GLN A 295 -18.67 26.41 -18.06
N LEU A 296 -18.02 27.13 -17.16
CA LEU A 296 -17.72 28.55 -17.31
C LEU A 296 -16.45 28.73 -18.13
N ARG A 297 -16.54 29.58 -19.14
CA ARG A 297 -15.43 29.94 -20.02
C ARG A 297 -15.13 31.43 -19.90
N ASP A 298 -13.85 31.76 -19.83
CA ASP A 298 -13.43 33.15 -19.96
C ASP A 298 -13.47 33.63 -21.42
N GLN A 299 -13.19 34.92 -21.63
CA GLN A 299 -13.15 35.52 -22.96
C GLN A 299 -12.08 34.92 -23.89
N GLU A 300 -11.05 34.28 -23.33
CA GLU A 300 -10.04 33.52 -24.07
C GLU A 300 -10.49 32.08 -24.36
N ARG A 301 -11.77 31.77 -24.10
CA ARG A 301 -12.41 30.47 -24.33
C ARG A 301 -11.85 29.35 -23.46
N ARG A 302 -11.12 29.67 -22.40
CA ARG A 302 -10.58 28.69 -21.44
C ARG A 302 -11.63 28.32 -20.41
N VAL A 303 -11.76 27.04 -20.11
CA VAL A 303 -12.62 26.57 -19.02
C VAL A 303 -12.00 27.00 -17.69
N ARG A 304 -12.79 27.68 -16.87
CA ARG A 304 -12.38 28.18 -15.54
C ARG A 304 -13.02 27.44 -14.39
N ARG A 305 -14.19 26.85 -14.65
CA ARG A 305 -14.95 26.08 -13.67
C ARG A 305 -15.88 25.12 -14.39
N ILE A 306 -15.95 23.88 -13.92
CA ILE A 306 -17.07 22.98 -14.22
C ILE A 306 -18.13 23.18 -13.13
N LEU A 307 -19.30 23.62 -13.55
CA LEU A 307 -20.42 23.96 -12.67
C LEU A 307 -21.32 22.76 -12.38
N LEU A 308 -21.56 21.95 -13.41
CA LEU A 308 -22.25 20.66 -13.34
C LEU A 308 -21.43 19.67 -14.16
N ALA A 309 -21.15 18.49 -13.61
CA ALA A 309 -20.32 17.47 -14.24
C ALA A 309 -21.15 16.21 -14.50
N GLN A 310 -21.71 16.11 -15.71
CA GLN A 310 -22.51 14.96 -16.16
C GLN A 310 -23.64 14.60 -15.18
N GLU A 311 -24.57 15.54 -14.97
CA GLU A 311 -25.74 15.31 -14.14
C GLU A 311 -26.99 14.99 -14.98
N PRO A 312 -27.79 13.98 -14.58
CA PRO A 312 -29.03 13.67 -15.27
C PRO A 312 -30.10 14.70 -14.92
N LEU A 313 -30.55 15.46 -15.92
CA LEU A 313 -31.57 16.49 -15.75
C LEU A 313 -32.71 16.30 -16.74
N GLU A 314 -33.93 16.57 -16.27
CA GLU A 314 -35.13 16.59 -17.10
C GLU A 314 -35.15 17.80 -18.04
N ALA A 315 -35.92 17.72 -19.13
CA ALA A 315 -36.16 18.91 -19.96
C ALA A 315 -36.90 20.00 -19.14
N GLY A 316 -36.61 21.27 -19.41
CA GLY A 316 -37.30 22.39 -18.77
C GLY A 316 -36.37 23.37 -18.07
N ALA A 317 -36.94 24.20 -17.21
CA ALA A 317 -36.22 25.26 -16.51
C ALA A 317 -35.46 24.70 -15.30
N HIS A 318 -34.21 25.10 -15.17
CA HIS A 318 -33.31 24.74 -14.08
C HIS A 318 -32.63 25.98 -13.54
N GLN A 319 -32.23 25.90 -12.28
CA GLN A 319 -31.46 26.94 -11.61
C GLN A 319 -30.24 26.28 -10.97
N LEU A 320 -29.07 26.80 -11.33
CA LEU A 320 -27.80 26.49 -10.70
C LEU A 320 -27.39 27.67 -9.82
N VAL A 321 -26.63 27.35 -8.78
CA VAL A 321 -26.05 28.32 -7.89
C VAL A 321 -24.53 28.16 -7.90
N TRP A 322 -23.80 29.26 -8.12
CA TRP A 322 -22.33 29.27 -8.18
C TRP A 322 -21.75 30.24 -7.14
N ASP A 323 -20.58 29.87 -6.60
CA ASP A 323 -19.89 30.54 -5.49
C ASP A 323 -18.89 31.63 -5.92
N GLY A 324 -18.72 31.85 -7.23
CA GLY A 324 -17.74 32.80 -7.76
C GLY A 324 -16.31 32.25 -7.82
N LEU A 325 -16.09 30.98 -7.49
CA LEU A 325 -14.76 30.36 -7.41
C LEU A 325 -14.42 29.53 -8.66
N ASP A 326 -13.11 29.35 -8.91
CA ASP A 326 -12.57 28.43 -9.90
C ASP A 326 -12.51 26.98 -9.38
N ASP A 327 -12.02 26.02 -10.20
CA ASP A 327 -11.85 24.62 -9.79
C ASP A 327 -10.84 24.42 -8.63
N LEU A 328 -10.06 25.44 -8.28
CA LEU A 328 -9.10 25.44 -7.16
C LEU A 328 -9.64 26.15 -5.92
N GLY A 329 -10.90 26.60 -5.94
CA GLY A 329 -11.53 27.34 -4.84
C GLY A 329 -11.02 28.77 -4.69
N LYS A 330 -10.38 29.34 -5.72
CA LYS A 330 -9.94 30.74 -5.73
C LYS A 330 -11.01 31.60 -6.37
N PRO A 331 -11.25 32.83 -5.86
CA PRO A 331 -12.16 33.76 -6.53
C PRO A 331 -11.74 34.00 -7.97
N LEU A 332 -12.68 33.84 -8.90
CA LEU A 332 -12.46 34.28 -10.28
C LEU A 332 -12.48 35.81 -10.33
N PRO A 333 -11.65 36.44 -11.18
CA PRO A 333 -11.71 37.87 -11.40
C PRO A 333 -13.11 38.31 -11.83
N ALA A 334 -13.54 39.49 -11.39
CA ALA A 334 -14.77 40.08 -11.92
C ALA A 334 -14.63 40.26 -13.44
N GLY A 335 -15.62 39.80 -14.20
CA GLY A 335 -15.54 39.81 -15.66
C GLY A 335 -16.71 39.11 -16.32
N GLN A 336 -16.69 39.08 -17.65
CA GLN A 336 -17.67 38.36 -18.45
C GLN A 336 -17.21 36.92 -18.68
N TYR A 337 -18.11 35.98 -18.41
CA TYR A 337 -17.92 34.55 -18.61
C TYR A 337 -19.07 33.99 -19.43
N ASP A 338 -18.75 33.05 -20.32
CA ASP A 338 -19.74 32.30 -21.09
C ASP A 338 -20.01 30.97 -20.39
N VAL A 339 -21.29 30.63 -20.18
CA VAL A 339 -21.68 29.28 -19.78
C VAL A 339 -21.85 28.44 -21.04
N GLN A 340 -21.00 27.41 -21.19
CA GLN A 340 -21.19 26.41 -22.23
C GLN A 340 -21.87 25.18 -21.65
N MET A 341 -22.94 24.75 -22.33
CA MET A 341 -23.70 23.58 -22.00
C MET A 341 -23.47 22.46 -23.00
N LEU A 342 -23.18 21.27 -22.50
CA LEU A 342 -23.21 20.02 -23.25
C LEU A 342 -24.38 19.18 -22.71
N VAL A 343 -25.26 18.73 -23.59
CA VAL A 343 -26.35 17.79 -23.26
C VAL A 343 -26.19 16.59 -24.18
N HIS A 344 -26.17 15.40 -23.59
CA HIS A 344 -26.08 14.15 -24.35
C HIS A 344 -26.91 13.04 -23.69
N ASP A 345 -27.25 12.01 -24.47
CA ASP A 345 -27.81 10.78 -23.91
C ASP A 345 -26.78 10.11 -22.99
N PRO A 346 -27.21 9.36 -21.95
CA PRO A 346 -26.29 8.63 -21.08
C PRO A 346 -25.27 7.80 -21.87
N ILE A 347 -23.98 7.98 -21.56
CA ILE A 347 -22.90 7.23 -22.21
C ILE A 347 -23.06 5.75 -21.81
N LYS A 348 -23.24 4.88 -22.80
CA LYS A 348 -23.32 3.44 -22.61
C LYS A 348 -22.01 2.78 -23.02
N ALA A 349 -21.44 1.97 -22.13
CA ALA A 349 -20.29 1.13 -22.44
C ALA A 349 -20.74 -0.31 -22.76
N GLN A 350 -20.14 -0.91 -23.78
CA GLN A 350 -20.25 -2.34 -24.05
C GLN A 350 -18.85 -2.95 -24.05
N TRP A 351 -18.59 -3.90 -23.15
CA TRP A 351 -17.36 -4.67 -23.17
C TRP A 351 -17.32 -5.54 -24.45
N ARG A 352 -16.21 -5.47 -25.19
CA ARG A 352 -16.01 -6.24 -26.44
C ARG A 352 -14.99 -7.35 -26.25
N PHE A 353 -13.84 -7.00 -25.71
CA PHE A 353 -12.74 -7.90 -25.33
C PHE A 353 -11.72 -7.07 -24.54
N SER A 354 -10.71 -7.73 -23.96
CA SER A 354 -9.55 -7.06 -23.38
C SER A 354 -8.31 -7.31 -24.23
N ALA A 355 -7.50 -6.28 -24.41
CA ALA A 355 -6.24 -6.37 -25.13
C ALA A 355 -5.07 -6.47 -24.14
N HIS A 356 -4.07 -7.30 -24.47
CA HIS A 356 -2.81 -7.41 -23.72
C HIS A 356 -2.93 -7.81 -22.24
N ASN A 357 -4.03 -8.46 -21.84
CA ASN A 357 -4.23 -8.95 -20.49
C ASN A 357 -4.85 -10.35 -20.56
N SER A 358 -4.13 -11.34 -20.05
CA SER A 358 -4.53 -12.76 -20.07
C SER A 358 -5.42 -13.16 -18.89
N GLY A 359 -5.79 -12.20 -18.04
CA GLY A 359 -6.59 -12.48 -16.86
C GLY A 359 -8.00 -12.89 -17.22
N ASN A 360 -8.61 -13.69 -16.35
CA ASN A 360 -9.98 -14.14 -16.49
C ASN A 360 -10.71 -14.00 -15.12
N PRO A 361 -11.48 -12.91 -14.91
CA PRO A 361 -11.67 -11.80 -15.83
C PRO A 361 -10.39 -10.93 -15.98
N PRO A 362 -10.27 -10.16 -17.06
CA PRO A 362 -9.06 -9.38 -17.36
C PRO A 362 -8.90 -8.11 -16.50
N TRP A 363 -9.87 -7.77 -15.66
CA TRP A 363 -9.79 -6.66 -14.70
C TRP A 363 -9.62 -7.21 -13.27
N PRO A 364 -9.01 -6.45 -12.35
CA PRO A 364 -8.93 -6.85 -10.94
C PRO A 364 -10.32 -7.08 -10.34
N THR A 365 -10.42 -8.07 -9.47
CA THR A 365 -11.60 -8.39 -8.67
C THR A 365 -11.24 -8.26 -7.18
N ASP A 366 -12.25 -8.07 -6.34
CA ASP A 366 -12.05 -7.89 -4.89
C ASP A 366 -11.43 -9.13 -4.22
N ASP A 367 -11.73 -10.32 -4.75
CA ASP A 367 -11.13 -11.59 -4.30
C ASP A 367 -9.69 -11.82 -4.80
N GLY A 368 -9.13 -10.86 -5.56
CA GLY A 368 -7.76 -10.94 -6.05
C GLY A 368 -7.53 -12.00 -7.12
N THR A 369 -8.56 -12.59 -7.75
CA THR A 369 -8.40 -13.61 -8.81
C THR A 369 -8.34 -13.01 -10.21
N GLY A 370 -8.92 -11.82 -10.42
CA GLY A 370 -8.93 -11.10 -11.69
C GLY A 370 -7.67 -10.30 -12.00
N GLY A 371 -7.59 -9.80 -13.25
CA GLY A 371 -6.43 -9.11 -13.79
C GLY A 371 -5.23 -10.04 -14.02
N TRP A 372 -4.14 -9.52 -14.55
CA TRP A 372 -2.97 -10.35 -14.87
C TRP A 372 -1.66 -9.58 -14.86
N GLY A 373 -0.74 -10.01 -14.00
CA GLY A 373 0.64 -9.49 -13.95
C GLY A 373 0.75 -7.98 -13.68
N GLY A 374 1.95 -7.45 -13.92
CA GLY A 374 2.31 -6.05 -13.68
C GLY A 374 2.00 -5.14 -14.88
N ASP A 375 1.73 -3.87 -14.57
CA ASP A 375 1.32 -2.81 -15.51
C ASP A 375 2.46 -1.89 -15.96
N HIS A 376 3.59 -1.87 -15.23
CA HIS A 376 4.77 -1.03 -15.56
C HIS A 376 6.02 -1.84 -15.93
N GLY A 377 6.14 -3.05 -15.39
CA GLY A 377 7.30 -3.92 -15.56
C GLY A 377 7.13 -4.92 -16.70
N SER A 378 8.25 -5.49 -17.13
CA SER A 378 8.23 -6.70 -17.96
C SER A 378 8.13 -7.93 -17.04
N PRO A 379 7.55 -9.06 -17.50
CA PRO A 379 7.73 -10.35 -16.84
C PRO A 379 9.23 -10.68 -16.73
N THR A 380 9.64 -11.33 -15.65
CA THR A 380 11.05 -11.54 -15.32
C THR A 380 11.42 -12.98 -15.00
N THR A 381 10.58 -13.68 -14.24
CA THR A 381 10.91 -15.01 -13.73
C THR A 381 9.64 -15.81 -13.44
N VAL A 382 9.83 -17.12 -13.34
CA VAL A 382 8.80 -18.11 -13.03
C VAL A 382 9.38 -19.13 -12.06
N ALA A 383 8.58 -19.58 -11.09
CA ALA A 383 8.87 -20.74 -10.28
C ALA A 383 7.73 -21.75 -10.41
N ALA A 384 8.06 -23.00 -10.74
CA ALA A 384 7.07 -24.05 -10.91
C ALA A 384 6.66 -24.67 -9.56
N LEU A 385 5.38 -24.98 -9.45
CA LEU A 385 4.78 -25.74 -8.35
C LEU A 385 4.11 -27.00 -8.91
N PRO A 386 3.85 -28.04 -8.09
CA PRO A 386 3.16 -29.24 -8.57
C PRO A 386 1.79 -28.97 -9.22
N ASP A 387 1.09 -27.94 -8.74
CA ASP A 387 -0.29 -27.59 -9.13
C ASP A 387 -0.41 -26.28 -9.90
N GLY A 388 0.70 -25.62 -10.24
CA GLY A 388 0.64 -24.28 -10.80
C GLY A 388 2.00 -23.59 -10.98
N MET A 389 1.95 -22.27 -11.10
CA MET A 389 3.12 -21.43 -11.33
C MET A 389 3.07 -20.18 -10.43
N LEU A 390 4.24 -19.72 -10.02
CA LEU A 390 4.46 -18.35 -9.58
C LEU A 390 5.08 -17.56 -10.73
N LEU A 391 4.54 -16.40 -11.05
CA LEU A 391 5.02 -15.53 -12.13
C LEU A 391 5.30 -14.14 -11.56
N ALA A 392 6.41 -13.51 -11.98
CA ALA A 392 6.77 -12.19 -11.47
C ALA A 392 7.14 -11.15 -12.54
N TRP A 393 6.91 -9.89 -12.18
CA TRP A 393 7.20 -8.67 -12.91
C TRP A 393 8.13 -7.78 -12.10
N LYS A 394 9.00 -7.05 -12.81
CA LYS A 394 9.96 -6.15 -12.15
C LYS A 394 9.33 -4.90 -11.54
N VAL A 395 8.16 -4.45 -12.01
CA VAL A 395 7.46 -3.25 -11.53
C VAL A 395 5.95 -3.42 -11.70
N SER A 396 5.21 -2.99 -10.68
CA SER A 396 3.76 -2.86 -10.70
C SER A 396 3.34 -1.63 -9.88
N GLU A 397 2.38 -0.86 -10.38
CA GLU A 397 1.72 0.21 -9.64
C GLU A 397 0.28 -0.22 -9.35
N TYR A 398 -0.54 -0.37 -10.40
CA TYR A 398 -1.91 -0.85 -10.28
C TYR A 398 -2.07 -2.37 -10.46
N GLY A 399 -1.18 -3.01 -11.22
CA GLY A 399 -1.17 -4.46 -11.44
C GLY A 399 -0.60 -5.27 -10.27
N TRP A 400 -0.22 -6.51 -10.54
CA TRP A 400 0.34 -7.46 -9.60
C TRP A 400 1.80 -7.77 -9.94
N GLY A 401 2.72 -7.51 -9.01
CA GLY A 401 4.15 -7.77 -9.22
C GLY A 401 4.49 -9.25 -9.17
N ILE A 402 3.75 -10.04 -8.39
CA ILE A 402 3.83 -11.50 -8.34
C ILE A 402 2.41 -12.06 -8.40
N ILE A 403 2.18 -13.14 -9.15
CA ILE A 403 0.90 -13.86 -9.14
C ILE A 403 1.14 -15.36 -9.01
N ARG A 404 0.16 -16.05 -8.41
CA ARG A 404 0.04 -17.50 -8.52
C ARG A 404 -1.03 -17.85 -9.55
N THR A 405 -0.75 -18.86 -10.35
CA THR A 405 -1.69 -19.39 -11.34
C THR A 405 -1.80 -20.90 -11.20
N ASP A 406 -2.91 -21.47 -11.66
CA ASP A 406 -2.94 -22.89 -11.99
C ASP A 406 -2.14 -23.18 -13.28
N LEU A 407 -2.12 -24.44 -13.71
CA LEU A 407 -1.43 -24.87 -14.94
C LEU A 407 -2.15 -24.44 -16.23
N GLN A 408 -3.39 -23.97 -16.15
CA GLN A 408 -4.14 -23.42 -17.27
C GLN A 408 -3.91 -21.91 -17.43
N GLY A 409 -3.23 -21.28 -16.46
CA GLY A 409 -3.03 -19.85 -16.42
C GLY A 409 -4.25 -19.10 -15.90
N GLN A 410 -5.10 -19.71 -15.07
CA GLN A 410 -6.05 -18.97 -14.25
C GLN A 410 -5.31 -18.43 -13.03
N LYS A 411 -5.43 -17.12 -12.77
CA LYS A 411 -4.83 -16.50 -11.59
C LYS A 411 -5.63 -16.89 -10.35
N LEU A 412 -4.89 -17.29 -9.31
CA LEU A 412 -5.43 -17.71 -8.01
C LEU A 412 -5.33 -16.60 -6.97
N TRP A 413 -4.23 -15.83 -6.99
CA TRP A 413 -4.04 -14.63 -6.19
C TRP A 413 -2.95 -13.74 -6.81
N GLY A 414 -2.84 -12.49 -6.35
CA GLY A 414 -1.75 -11.58 -6.70
C GLY A 414 -1.15 -10.89 -5.49
N SER A 415 0.10 -10.46 -5.61
CA SER A 415 0.84 -9.68 -4.62
C SER A 415 1.45 -8.44 -5.28
N LYS A 416 1.44 -7.31 -4.57
CA LYS A 416 2.08 -6.05 -5.00
C LYS A 416 3.60 -6.05 -4.86
N HIS A 417 4.17 -7.07 -4.23
CA HIS A 417 5.61 -7.28 -4.26
C HIS A 417 6.04 -7.56 -5.68
N ASN A 418 7.14 -6.93 -6.08
CA ASN A 418 7.77 -7.15 -7.38
C ASN A 418 8.97 -8.06 -7.18
N ALA A 419 9.35 -8.79 -8.23
CA ALA A 419 10.55 -9.61 -8.20
C ALA A 419 11.20 -9.64 -9.58
N LYS A 420 12.50 -9.90 -9.58
CA LYS A 420 13.26 -10.34 -10.76
C LYS A 420 13.65 -11.80 -10.68
N PHE A 421 13.75 -12.35 -9.47
CA PHE A 421 14.15 -13.71 -9.20
C PHE A 421 13.19 -14.36 -8.21
N LEU A 422 12.82 -15.61 -8.47
CA LEU A 422 11.97 -16.42 -7.63
C LEU A 422 12.62 -17.78 -7.41
N ALA A 423 12.50 -18.30 -6.20
CA ALA A 423 12.75 -19.70 -5.88
C ALA A 423 11.66 -20.20 -4.92
N THR A 424 11.44 -21.51 -4.81
CA THR A 424 10.39 -22.04 -3.95
C THR A 424 10.75 -23.40 -3.36
N ASP A 425 10.32 -23.63 -2.13
CA ASP A 425 10.36 -24.94 -1.47
C ASP A 425 9.06 -25.75 -1.64
N GLY A 426 8.10 -25.22 -2.40
CA GLY A 426 6.77 -25.81 -2.63
C GLY A 426 5.67 -25.28 -1.70
N THR A 427 6.02 -24.73 -0.54
CA THR A 427 5.06 -24.17 0.44
C THR A 427 5.30 -22.69 0.71
N ARG A 428 6.55 -22.26 0.56
CA ARG A 428 7.03 -20.89 0.64
C ARG A 428 7.79 -20.55 -0.63
N PHE A 429 7.89 -19.27 -0.93
CA PHE A 429 8.72 -18.78 -2.02
C PHE A 429 9.59 -17.62 -1.57
N PHE A 430 10.76 -17.57 -2.18
CA PHE A 430 11.78 -16.56 -1.99
C PHE A 430 11.72 -15.62 -3.18
N ALA A 431 11.71 -14.32 -2.94
CA ALA A 431 11.68 -13.32 -3.99
C ALA A 431 12.75 -12.26 -3.77
N ALA A 432 13.41 -11.85 -4.86
CA ALA A 432 14.43 -10.81 -4.84
C ALA A 432 14.33 -9.90 -6.07
N GLY A 433 14.85 -8.70 -5.93
CA GLY A 433 14.82 -7.66 -6.95
C GLY A 433 13.44 -6.99 -7.11
N GLY A 434 13.31 -6.25 -8.22
CA GLY A 434 12.11 -5.44 -8.50
C GLY A 434 12.26 -3.98 -8.08
N HIS A 435 11.32 -3.14 -8.52
CA HIS A 435 11.24 -1.72 -8.20
C HIS A 435 9.78 -1.39 -7.86
N GLY A 436 9.53 -0.51 -6.88
CA GLY A 436 8.17 -0.02 -6.60
C GLY A 436 8.01 0.62 -5.23
N PHE A 437 6.80 1.12 -4.99
CA PHE A 437 6.38 1.79 -3.74
C PHE A 437 6.30 0.86 -2.53
N HIS A 438 6.33 -0.46 -2.73
CA HIS A 438 6.19 -1.44 -1.65
C HIS A 438 7.51 -1.76 -0.90
N MET A 439 8.53 -0.88 -1.03
CA MET A 439 9.88 -0.96 -0.41
C MET A 439 10.66 -2.20 -0.91
N GLY A 440 11.96 -2.18 -1.19
CA GLY A 440 13.05 -1.30 -0.79
C GLY A 440 14.24 -2.25 -0.57
N GLU A 441 15.30 -2.08 -1.36
CA GLU A 441 16.53 -2.91 -1.39
C GLU A 441 16.41 -4.25 -2.15
N ASP A 442 17.48 -4.60 -2.87
CA ASP A 442 17.59 -5.84 -3.64
C ASP A 442 18.00 -6.98 -2.70
N VAL A 443 17.04 -7.37 -1.86
CA VAL A 443 17.18 -8.37 -0.78
C VAL A 443 16.25 -9.55 -1.04
N VAL A 444 16.59 -10.71 -0.48
CA VAL A 444 15.74 -11.91 -0.58
C VAL A 444 14.72 -11.89 0.56
N ARG A 445 13.44 -11.92 0.20
CA ARG A 445 12.29 -11.98 1.13
C ARG A 445 11.58 -13.32 1.03
N LEU A 446 10.87 -13.69 2.10
CA LEU A 446 10.11 -14.94 2.19
C LEU A 446 8.60 -14.68 2.17
N PHE A 447 7.86 -15.53 1.48
CA PHE A 447 6.41 -15.43 1.33
C PHE A 447 5.74 -16.81 1.38
N ALA A 448 4.48 -16.85 1.77
CA ALA A 448 3.67 -18.07 1.69
C ALA A 448 3.14 -18.29 0.26
N VAL A 449 3.25 -19.52 -0.26
CA VAL A 449 2.65 -19.88 -1.58
C VAL A 449 1.12 -19.88 -1.53
N ALA A 450 0.54 -20.12 -0.35
CA ALA A 450 -0.90 -20.23 -0.18
C ALA A 450 -1.64 -18.95 -0.62
N ASP A 451 -1.14 -17.79 -0.23
CA ASP A 451 -1.82 -16.49 -0.38
C ASP A 451 -0.88 -15.31 -0.69
N GLY A 452 0.42 -15.54 -0.88
CA GLY A 452 1.38 -14.50 -1.23
C GLY A 452 1.75 -13.56 -0.07
N ARG A 453 1.34 -13.86 1.17
CA ARG A 453 1.65 -13.01 2.33
C ARG A 453 3.15 -13.07 2.69
N PRO A 454 3.75 -11.95 3.11
CA PRO A 454 5.11 -11.93 3.64
C PRO A 454 5.25 -12.80 4.90
N LEU A 455 6.43 -13.38 5.08
CA LEU A 455 6.82 -14.17 6.25
C LEU A 455 8.20 -13.72 6.75
N ASN A 456 8.50 -14.00 8.02
CA ASN A 456 9.86 -13.95 8.53
C ASN A 456 10.53 -15.31 8.40
N PHE A 457 11.87 -15.30 8.34
CA PHE A 457 12.69 -16.48 8.55
C PHE A 457 12.65 -16.90 10.03
N GLY A 458 13.13 -18.11 10.34
CA GLY A 458 13.14 -18.66 11.70
C GLY A 458 13.94 -17.83 12.71
N ASN A 459 14.90 -17.03 12.24
CA ASN A 459 15.62 -16.04 13.06
C ASN A 459 14.83 -14.75 13.34
N GLY A 460 13.57 -14.66 12.89
CA GLY A 460 12.70 -13.50 13.05
C GLY A 460 12.95 -12.36 12.06
N GLN A 461 13.93 -12.47 11.16
CA GLN A 461 14.24 -11.42 10.18
C GLN A 461 13.33 -11.53 8.94
N PRO A 462 12.95 -10.40 8.32
CA PRO A 462 12.11 -10.38 7.12
C PRO A 462 12.90 -10.64 5.82
N VAL A 463 14.22 -10.71 5.90
CA VAL A 463 15.15 -10.79 4.75
C VAL A 463 16.36 -11.67 5.05
N LEU A 464 16.97 -12.25 4.02
CA LEU A 464 18.31 -12.86 4.14
C LEU A 464 19.39 -11.77 4.17
N GLN A 465 20.30 -11.86 5.16
CA GLN A 465 21.37 -10.89 5.37
C GLN A 465 22.73 -11.49 5.05
N LEU A 466 23.46 -10.90 4.09
CA LEU A 466 24.79 -11.39 3.68
C LEU A 466 25.89 -11.11 4.72
N GLN A 467 25.73 -10.08 5.55
CA GLN A 467 26.66 -9.76 6.63
C GLN A 467 25.95 -9.98 7.96
N SER A 468 26.62 -10.60 8.93
CA SER A 468 26.17 -10.58 10.32
C SER A 468 26.47 -9.19 10.87
N ASP A 469 25.47 -8.48 11.39
CA ASP A 469 25.61 -7.11 11.88
C ASP A 469 26.64 -7.01 13.02
N ALA A 470 27.89 -6.68 12.68
CA ALA A 470 28.82 -6.07 13.59
C ALA A 470 29.03 -4.61 13.14
N LYS A 471 28.18 -3.74 13.70
CA LYS A 471 28.20 -2.26 13.64
C LYS A 471 27.71 -1.63 12.35
N GLN A 472 26.46 -1.18 12.41
CA GLN A 472 25.90 -0.15 11.53
C GLN A 472 26.33 1.23 12.09
N ASP A 473 27.62 1.58 11.93
CA ASP A 473 28.09 2.95 12.16
C ASP A 473 28.07 3.72 10.83
N ASP A 474 27.48 4.92 10.91
CA ASP A 474 27.53 6.06 9.99
C ASP A 474 27.00 5.90 8.56
N HIS A 475 25.73 6.29 8.43
CA HIS A 475 25.09 6.74 7.19
C HIS A 475 25.79 7.97 6.59
N GLU A 476 26.89 7.78 5.86
CA GLU A 476 27.30 8.83 4.91
C GLU A 476 28.05 8.37 3.66
N HIS A 477 28.37 7.09 3.48
CA HIS A 477 28.97 6.63 2.23
C HIS A 477 28.07 5.56 1.61
N ALA A 478 27.58 5.84 0.41
CA ALA A 478 26.83 4.90 -0.40
C ALA A 478 27.62 3.60 -0.54
N THR A 479 27.28 2.59 0.26
CA THR A 479 27.65 1.20 0.00
C THR A 479 27.15 0.91 -1.41
N GLU A 480 28.05 0.48 -2.30
CA GLU A 480 27.63 -0.07 -3.58
C GLU A 480 26.47 -1.02 -3.32
N LYS A 481 25.31 -0.75 -3.91
CA LYS A 481 24.10 -1.54 -3.63
C LYS A 481 24.41 -2.99 -4.01
N VAL A 482 24.56 -3.85 -3.01
CA VAL A 482 24.72 -5.28 -3.19
C VAL A 482 23.43 -5.79 -3.82
N GLN A 483 23.48 -6.07 -5.13
CA GLN A 483 22.32 -6.51 -5.92
C GLN A 483 22.32 -8.02 -6.06
N VAL A 484 21.15 -8.62 -5.88
CA VAL A 484 20.92 -10.03 -6.19
C VAL A 484 20.89 -10.18 -7.71
N THR A 485 21.62 -11.16 -8.23
CA THR A 485 21.73 -11.42 -9.67
C THR A 485 21.26 -12.82 -10.07
N GLY A 486 20.84 -13.62 -9.10
CA GLY A 486 20.29 -14.96 -9.29
C GLY A 486 19.81 -15.53 -7.95
N LEU A 487 18.78 -16.38 -8.01
CA LEU A 487 18.20 -17.02 -6.83
C LEU A 487 17.78 -18.45 -7.17
N ALA A 488 18.23 -19.41 -6.37
CA ALA A 488 17.82 -20.81 -6.49
C ALA A 488 17.52 -21.42 -5.11
N TYR A 489 16.70 -22.45 -5.09
CA TYR A 489 16.42 -23.25 -3.90
C TYR A 489 16.64 -24.72 -4.19
N ARG A 490 17.27 -25.43 -3.26
CA ARG A 490 17.39 -26.89 -3.31
C ARG A 490 17.67 -27.45 -1.92
N ASP A 491 16.98 -28.54 -1.56
CA ASP A 491 17.29 -29.39 -0.40
C ASP A 491 17.50 -28.59 0.91
N GLY A 492 16.59 -27.65 1.21
CA GLY A 492 16.64 -26.83 2.42
C GLY A 492 17.58 -25.62 2.37
N GLN A 493 18.20 -25.33 1.22
CA GLN A 493 19.15 -24.24 1.07
C GLN A 493 18.70 -23.24 0.00
N VAL A 494 18.92 -21.96 0.28
CA VAL A 494 18.71 -20.85 -0.67
C VAL A 494 20.07 -20.36 -1.14
N TYR A 495 20.27 -20.34 -2.45
CA TYR A 495 21.50 -19.90 -3.10
C TYR A 495 21.27 -18.54 -3.75
N VAL A 496 22.10 -17.56 -3.40
CA VAL A 496 21.94 -16.17 -3.83
C VAL A 496 23.22 -15.69 -4.52
N SER A 497 23.11 -15.30 -5.79
CA SER A 497 24.22 -14.72 -6.54
C SER A 497 24.33 -13.21 -6.30
N TYR A 498 25.57 -12.73 -6.13
CA TYR A 498 25.91 -11.32 -6.04
C TYR A 498 27.06 -11.01 -7.02
N ALA A 499 26.72 -10.62 -8.26
CA ALA A 499 27.72 -10.40 -9.32
C ALA A 499 28.80 -9.39 -8.94
N ALA A 500 28.40 -8.25 -8.38
CA ALA A 500 29.32 -7.18 -7.98
C ALA A 500 30.32 -7.62 -6.89
N LEU A 501 29.96 -8.63 -6.10
CA LEU A 501 30.81 -9.17 -5.03
C LEU A 501 31.62 -10.40 -5.45
N ASN A 502 31.43 -10.91 -6.67
CA ASN A 502 31.98 -12.20 -7.13
C ASN A 502 31.65 -13.35 -6.15
N LYS A 503 30.42 -13.38 -5.64
CA LYS A 503 30.02 -14.33 -4.59
C LYS A 503 28.69 -14.99 -4.85
N ILE A 504 28.58 -16.24 -4.41
CA ILE A 504 27.32 -16.93 -4.16
C ILE A 504 27.23 -17.18 -2.65
N ALA A 505 26.15 -16.75 -2.02
CA ALA A 505 25.86 -17.04 -0.63
C ALA A 505 24.86 -18.20 -0.53
N ILE A 506 25.06 -19.06 0.46
CA ILE A 506 24.20 -20.20 0.76
C ILE A 506 23.60 -19.96 2.13
N PHE A 507 22.28 -19.90 2.19
CA PHE A 507 21.50 -19.71 3.41
C PHE A 507 20.71 -20.96 3.74
N ASP A 508 20.47 -21.19 5.02
CA ASP A 508 19.46 -22.12 5.47
C ASP A 508 18.07 -21.54 5.16
N ALA A 509 17.21 -22.33 4.51
CA ALA A 509 15.91 -21.88 4.05
C ALA A 509 14.87 -21.74 5.19
N GLU A 510 15.10 -22.35 6.34
CA GLU A 510 14.21 -22.29 7.49
C GLU A 510 14.62 -21.16 8.42
N SER A 511 15.86 -21.18 8.93
CA SER A 511 16.36 -20.19 9.89
C SER A 511 16.71 -18.85 9.24
N GLY A 512 17.07 -18.84 7.96
CA GLY A 512 17.59 -17.65 7.27
C GLY A 512 19.06 -17.35 7.56
N GLU A 513 19.75 -18.24 8.27
CA GLU A 513 21.17 -18.06 8.62
C GLU A 513 22.08 -18.27 7.40
N LEU A 514 23.12 -17.43 7.28
CA LEU A 514 24.18 -17.61 6.29
C LEU A 514 25.03 -18.83 6.67
N LEU A 515 24.99 -19.87 5.84
CA LEU A 515 25.76 -21.10 6.04
C LEU A 515 27.17 -20.97 5.48
N LYS A 516 27.30 -20.41 4.26
CA LYS A 516 28.57 -20.35 3.53
C LYS A 516 28.54 -19.32 2.40
N THR A 517 29.72 -18.84 2.01
CA THR A 517 29.92 -18.14 0.73
C THR A 517 30.90 -18.88 -0.17
N MET A 518 30.68 -18.82 -1.49
CA MET A 518 31.59 -19.33 -2.52
C MET A 518 32.03 -18.18 -3.43
N ASP A 519 33.31 -18.16 -3.81
CA ASP A 519 33.82 -17.19 -4.75
C ASP A 519 33.59 -17.68 -6.19
N VAL A 520 32.80 -16.93 -6.94
CA VAL A 520 32.49 -17.19 -8.34
C VAL A 520 32.63 -15.87 -9.08
N PRO A 521 33.35 -15.77 -10.21
CA PRO A 521 33.43 -14.52 -10.96
C PRO A 521 32.07 -14.11 -11.53
N SER A 522 31.64 -12.88 -11.28
CA SER A 522 30.44 -12.24 -11.82
C SER A 522 29.21 -13.18 -11.95
N PRO A 523 28.77 -13.85 -10.85
CA PRO A 523 27.71 -14.83 -10.91
C PRO A 523 26.38 -14.14 -11.19
N GLN A 524 25.63 -14.66 -12.16
CA GLN A 524 24.28 -14.20 -12.51
C GLN A 524 23.28 -15.31 -12.14
N ASP A 525 22.35 -15.61 -13.03
CA ASP A 525 21.35 -16.63 -12.82
C ASP A 525 22.01 -18.00 -12.57
N LEU A 526 21.40 -18.76 -11.68
CA LEU A 526 21.90 -20.04 -11.21
C LEU A 526 20.76 -21.02 -11.01
N ASP A 527 21.09 -22.30 -11.11
CA ASP A 527 20.18 -23.38 -10.77
C ASP A 527 20.89 -24.40 -9.89
N ALA A 528 20.16 -24.95 -8.92
CA ALA A 528 20.67 -25.85 -7.92
C ALA A 528 20.20 -27.29 -8.17
N LEU A 529 21.15 -28.18 -8.46
CA LEU A 529 20.93 -29.58 -8.73
C LEU A 529 21.17 -30.43 -7.47
N ALA A 530 20.90 -31.74 -7.58
CA ALA A 530 21.25 -32.69 -6.54
C ALA A 530 22.76 -32.67 -6.18
N ASP A 531 23.09 -33.20 -5.01
CA ASP A 531 24.47 -33.30 -4.49
C ASP A 531 25.20 -31.95 -4.37
N GLN A 532 24.44 -30.88 -4.08
CA GLN A 532 24.93 -29.49 -3.96
C GLN A 532 25.73 -29.02 -5.19
N LYS A 533 25.37 -29.54 -6.37
CA LYS A 533 25.95 -29.08 -7.63
C LYS A 533 25.15 -27.89 -8.15
N LEU A 534 25.83 -26.76 -8.38
CA LEU A 534 25.23 -25.60 -9.00
C LEU A 534 25.61 -25.51 -10.48
N LEU A 535 24.68 -25.04 -11.29
CA LEU A 535 24.97 -24.45 -12.59
C LEU A 535 24.84 -22.94 -12.44
N VAL A 536 25.82 -22.19 -12.94
CA VAL A 536 25.87 -20.73 -12.75
C VAL A 536 26.26 -20.06 -14.05
N ILE A 537 25.55 -19.01 -14.44
CA ILE A 537 26.05 -18.08 -15.46
C ILE A 537 27.14 -17.22 -14.85
N SER A 538 28.36 -17.27 -15.40
CA SER A 538 29.54 -16.56 -14.92
C SER A 538 30.38 -16.11 -16.11
N ASP A 539 30.69 -14.82 -16.21
CA ASP A 539 31.46 -14.21 -17.31
C ASP A 539 31.05 -14.68 -18.71
N ASN A 540 29.73 -14.63 -19.00
CA ASN A 540 29.14 -15.05 -20.29
C ASN A 540 29.35 -16.55 -20.62
N LYS A 541 29.63 -17.38 -19.62
CA LYS A 541 29.73 -18.85 -19.69
C LYS A 541 28.76 -19.49 -18.72
N VAL A 542 28.52 -20.79 -18.87
CA VAL A 542 27.91 -21.61 -17.82
C VAL A 542 29.01 -22.44 -17.16
N VAL A 543 29.16 -22.27 -15.85
CA VAL A 543 30.06 -23.07 -15.02
C VAL A 543 29.26 -24.01 -14.14
N SER A 544 29.81 -25.20 -13.89
CA SER A 544 29.34 -26.05 -12.79
C SER A 544 30.19 -25.78 -11.56
N VAL A 545 29.55 -25.56 -10.42
CA VAL A 545 30.20 -25.43 -9.11
C VAL A 545 29.83 -26.62 -8.26
N GLN A 546 30.84 -27.34 -7.76
CA GLN A 546 30.63 -28.44 -6.82
C GLN A 546 31.83 -28.51 -5.88
N GLN A 547 31.59 -28.57 -4.57
CA GLN A 547 32.66 -28.55 -3.56
C GLN A 547 33.65 -27.38 -3.77
N ASP A 548 33.14 -26.18 -4.02
CA ASP A 548 33.90 -24.95 -4.33
C ASP A 548 34.79 -25.02 -5.58
N LYS A 549 34.68 -26.08 -6.38
CA LYS A 549 35.43 -26.20 -7.64
C LYS A 549 34.57 -25.73 -8.79
N LEU A 550 35.04 -24.69 -9.48
CA LEU A 550 34.45 -24.20 -10.70
C LEU A 550 35.00 -24.97 -11.89
N LYS A 551 34.10 -25.43 -12.77
CA LYS A 551 34.43 -26.03 -14.06
C LYS A 551 33.57 -25.41 -15.14
N VAL A 552 34.19 -24.87 -16.19
CA VAL A 552 33.45 -24.42 -17.38
C VAL A 552 32.75 -25.62 -18.02
N LEU A 553 31.44 -25.52 -18.18
CA LEU A 553 30.60 -26.56 -18.76
C LEU A 553 30.13 -26.17 -20.17
N ILE A 554 29.80 -24.89 -20.37
CA ILE A 554 29.34 -24.34 -21.66
C ILE A 554 30.01 -23.00 -21.89
N ASP A 555 30.75 -22.86 -22.98
CA ASP A 555 31.39 -21.62 -23.42
C ASP A 555 31.11 -21.29 -24.90
N GLN A 556 30.31 -22.13 -25.57
CA GLN A 556 29.88 -21.96 -26.95
C GLN A 556 28.36 -21.88 -27.03
N HIS A 557 27.86 -21.29 -28.13
CA HIS A 557 26.44 -21.04 -28.37
C HIS A 557 25.78 -20.12 -27.33
N LEU A 558 26.58 -19.33 -26.61
CA LEU A 558 26.13 -18.32 -25.66
C LEU A 558 26.25 -16.93 -26.27
N ASP A 559 25.26 -16.09 -26.02
CA ASP A 559 25.16 -14.72 -26.52
C ASP A 559 24.38 -13.86 -25.50
N GLN A 560 25.12 -13.25 -24.57
CA GLN A 560 24.58 -12.56 -23.39
C GLN A 560 23.56 -13.44 -22.66
N PRO A 561 24.00 -14.58 -22.08
CA PRO A 561 23.10 -15.47 -21.36
C PRO A 561 22.60 -14.77 -20.09
N THR A 562 21.29 -14.85 -19.85
CA THR A 562 20.64 -14.13 -18.73
C THR A 562 19.69 -14.98 -17.92
N GLY A 563 19.31 -16.17 -18.42
CA GLY A 563 18.47 -17.12 -17.72
C GLY A 563 19.01 -18.53 -17.84
N LEU A 564 18.91 -19.32 -16.78
CA LEU A 564 19.44 -20.68 -16.67
C LEU A 564 18.44 -21.57 -15.94
N ALA A 565 18.16 -22.75 -16.50
CA ALA A 565 17.36 -23.78 -15.83
C ALA A 565 17.82 -25.17 -16.26
N ALA A 566 17.65 -26.17 -15.40
CA ALA A 566 17.85 -27.57 -15.70
C ALA A 566 16.60 -28.39 -15.39
N ASP A 567 16.35 -29.44 -16.18
CA ASP A 567 15.29 -30.41 -15.90
C ASP A 567 15.80 -31.66 -15.17
N ASP A 568 14.87 -32.50 -14.72
CA ASP A 568 15.13 -33.77 -14.03
C ASP A 568 15.92 -34.80 -14.86
N LYS A 569 15.96 -34.62 -16.19
CA LYS A 569 16.76 -35.43 -17.12
C LYS A 569 18.16 -34.84 -17.34
N GLY A 570 18.47 -33.72 -16.70
CA GLY A 570 19.74 -33.02 -16.81
C GLY A 570 19.92 -32.24 -18.11
N LEU A 571 18.84 -31.92 -18.85
CA LEU A 571 18.94 -30.94 -19.93
C LEU A 571 19.09 -29.55 -19.33
N ILE A 572 19.95 -28.75 -19.94
CA ILE A 572 20.26 -27.39 -19.50
C ILE A 572 19.71 -26.43 -20.55
N TYR A 573 18.93 -25.45 -20.10
CA TYR A 573 18.29 -24.43 -20.91
C TYR A 573 18.92 -23.08 -20.59
N VAL A 574 19.41 -22.38 -21.61
CA VAL A 574 20.06 -21.07 -21.46
C VAL A 574 19.37 -20.03 -22.33
N ALA A 575 18.80 -19.01 -21.72
CA ALA A 575 18.18 -17.88 -22.40
C ALA A 575 19.25 -16.87 -22.85
N ASN A 576 19.35 -16.62 -24.15
CA ASN A 576 20.31 -15.69 -24.74
C ASN A 576 19.62 -14.39 -25.13
N GLN A 577 20.05 -13.28 -24.54
CA GLN A 577 19.45 -11.95 -24.73
C GLN A 577 20.26 -11.06 -25.68
N GLY A 578 21.35 -11.55 -26.26
CA GLY A 578 22.09 -10.82 -27.28
C GLY A 578 21.36 -10.78 -28.62
N GLN A 579 22.09 -10.93 -29.73
CA GLN A 579 21.50 -11.01 -31.07
C GLN A 579 20.66 -12.29 -31.28
N ALA A 580 20.97 -13.36 -30.56
CA ALA A 580 20.28 -14.64 -30.68
C ALA A 580 18.80 -14.56 -30.28
N GLN A 581 18.45 -13.83 -29.21
CA GLN A 581 17.07 -13.71 -28.69
C GLN A 581 16.33 -15.08 -28.61
N ALA A 582 17.00 -16.12 -28.13
CA ALA A 582 16.51 -17.51 -28.17
C ALA A 582 17.04 -18.35 -27.01
N VAL A 583 16.34 -19.45 -26.71
CA VAL A 583 16.80 -20.42 -25.70
C VAL A 583 17.62 -21.52 -26.38
N ARG A 584 18.80 -21.81 -25.82
CA ARG A 584 19.68 -22.90 -26.27
C ARG A 584 19.58 -24.05 -25.28
N VAL A 585 19.45 -25.27 -25.80
CA VAL A 585 19.29 -26.48 -25.00
C VAL A 585 20.55 -27.33 -25.14
N PHE A 586 21.09 -27.77 -24.01
CA PHE A 586 22.28 -28.59 -23.89
C PHE A 586 21.96 -29.86 -23.10
N ASN A 587 22.78 -30.90 -23.23
CA ASN A 587 22.72 -32.04 -22.33
C ASN A 587 23.49 -31.77 -21.01
N ALA A 588 23.45 -32.72 -20.08
CA ALA A 588 24.12 -32.63 -18.77
C ALA A 588 25.66 -32.44 -18.84
N HIS A 589 26.27 -32.68 -20.01
CA HIS A 589 27.70 -32.49 -20.26
C HIS A 589 28.02 -31.19 -21.00
N GLY A 590 27.03 -30.30 -21.20
CA GLY A 590 27.21 -29.02 -21.90
C GLY A 590 27.25 -29.11 -23.43
N LYS A 591 26.92 -30.26 -24.02
CA LYS A 591 26.83 -30.41 -25.48
C LYS A 591 25.53 -29.80 -25.99
N PHE A 592 25.63 -28.87 -26.94
CA PHE A 592 24.47 -28.27 -27.61
C PHE A 592 23.61 -29.33 -28.31
N LEU A 593 22.29 -29.21 -28.15
CA LEU A 593 21.31 -30.12 -28.72
C LEU A 593 20.40 -29.42 -29.73
N ARG A 594 19.77 -28.30 -29.33
CA ARG A 594 18.77 -27.60 -30.13
C ARG A 594 18.54 -26.17 -29.67
N THR A 595 17.86 -25.39 -30.51
CA THR A 595 17.37 -24.04 -30.20
C THR A 595 15.85 -24.06 -30.07
N VAL A 596 15.33 -23.30 -29.10
CA VAL A 596 13.90 -23.00 -28.95
C VAL A 596 13.69 -21.50 -29.25
N GLY A 597 12.72 -21.20 -30.11
CA GLY A 597 12.50 -19.85 -30.65
C GLY A 597 13.22 -19.62 -31.98
N LYS A 598 12.97 -18.46 -32.60
CA LYS A 598 13.62 -18.02 -33.84
C LYS A 598 14.67 -16.96 -33.52
N PRO A 599 15.86 -17.01 -34.14
CA PRO A 599 16.85 -15.94 -34.01
C PRO A 599 16.26 -14.58 -34.39
N GLY A 600 16.58 -13.53 -33.62
CA GLY A 600 16.16 -12.15 -33.91
C GLY A 600 14.65 -11.93 -33.75
N GLY A 601 14.19 -11.71 -32.50
CA GLY A 601 12.75 -11.66 -32.16
C GLY A 601 12.22 -10.32 -31.60
N ARG A 602 13.07 -9.42 -31.12
CA ARG A 602 12.69 -8.05 -30.77
C ARG A 602 13.34 -7.10 -31.76
N PRO A 603 12.58 -6.36 -32.59
CA PRO A 603 13.15 -5.22 -33.30
C PRO A 603 13.79 -4.30 -32.25
N ALA A 604 15.02 -3.87 -32.52
CA ALA A 604 15.76 -2.96 -31.64
C ALA A 604 15.00 -1.65 -31.40
#